data_AF-X1VM69-F1
#
_entry.id   AF-X1VM69-F1
#
_cell.length_a   1.000
_cell.length_b   1.000
_cell.length_c   1.000
_cell.angle_alpha   90.00
_cell.angle_beta   90.00
_cell.angle_gamma   90.00
#
_symmetry.space_group_name_H-M   'P 1'
#
loop_
_entity.id
_entity.type
_entity.pdbx_description
1 polymer ?
#
loop_
_entity_poly.entity_id
_entity_poly.type
_entity_poly.pdbx_seq_one_letter_code
_entity_poly.pdbx_strand_id
1 'polypeptide(L)' 'LGSLVAQVVAKHHPVPIEFVAIKDTYAKSGKAAELLQRYGLTAKDVEQAVRSVIKRKRK' A
#
# COMPACT_ATOMS: atom_id res chain seq x y z
N LEU A 1 -2.20 6.41 -9.12
CA LEU A 1 -0.75 6.07 -9.19
C LEU A 1 -0.51 4.56 -9.09
N GLY A 2 -0.85 3.89 -7.97
CA GLY A 2 -0.55 2.46 -7.79
C GLY A 2 -1.07 1.54 -8.92
N SER A 3 -2.28 1.79 -9.42
CA SER A 3 -2.86 0.98 -10.52
C SER A 3 -2.04 1.03 -11.81
N LEU A 4 -1.46 2.19 -12.15
CA LEU A 4 -0.62 2.34 -13.34
C LEU A 4 0.65 1.49 -13.22
N VAL A 5 1.29 1.55 -12.05
CA VAL A 5 2.48 0.74 -11.75
C VAL A 5 2.14 -0.74 -11.81
N ALA A 6 1.03 -1.15 -11.20
CA ALA A 6 0.61 -2.55 -11.20
C ALA A 6 0.33 -3.09 -12.61
N GLN A 7 -0.29 -2.29 -13.48
CA GLN A 7 -0.54 -2.67 -14.87
C GLN A 7 0.76 -2.86 -15.67
N VAL A 8 1.71 -1.94 -15.52
CA VAL A 8 3.01 -2.03 -16.20
C VAL A 8 3.78 -3.27 -15.72
N VAL A 9 3.87 -3.44 -14.40
CA VAL A 9 4.59 -4.58 -13.80
C VAL A 9 3.92 -5.90 -14.17
N ALA A 10 2.59 -6.00 -14.13
CA ALA A 10 1.88 -7.22 -14.53
C ALA A 10 2.09 -7.59 -16.01
N LYS A 11 2.29 -6.61 -16.90
CA LYS A 11 2.55 -6.85 -18.32
C LYS A 11 4.01 -7.23 -18.62
N HIS A 12 4.98 -6.61 -17.96
CA HIS A 12 6.39 -6.79 -18.29
C HIS A 12 7.12 -7.80 -17.40
N HIS A 13 6.82 -7.84 -16.10
CA HIS A 13 7.49 -8.73 -15.15
C HIS A 13 6.61 -8.93 -13.90
N PRO A 14 5.74 -9.95 -13.89
CA PRO A 14 4.82 -10.18 -12.79
C PRO A 14 5.57 -10.45 -11.49
N VAL A 15 5.47 -9.51 -10.54
CA VAL A 15 6.00 -9.66 -9.18
C VAL A 15 4.91 -9.38 -8.15
N PRO A 16 5.05 -9.89 -6.92
CA PRO A 16 4.12 -9.57 -5.84
C PRO A 16 4.06 -8.06 -5.60
N ILE A 17 2.85 -7.51 -5.58
CA ILE A 17 2.57 -6.09 -5.35
C ILE A 17 1.63 -5.97 -4.14
N GLU A 18 1.76 -4.90 -3.36
CA GLU A 18 0.83 -4.53 -2.29
C GLU A 18 0.48 -3.04 -2.41
N PHE A 19 -0.78 -2.72 -2.15
CA PHE A 19 -1.29 -1.36 -2.24
C PHE A 19 -1.39 -0.75 -0.85
N VAL A 20 -0.60 0.28 -0.59
CA VAL A 20 -0.73 1.12 0.61
C VAL A 20 -1.54 2.35 0.24
N ALA A 21 -2.84 2.30 0.53
CA ALA A 21 -3.79 3.38 0.25
C ALA A 21 -4.94 3.36 1.27
N ILE A 22 -5.71 4.44 1.31
CA ILE A 22 -6.95 4.48 2.08
C ILE A 22 -7.89 3.40 1.51
N LYS A 23 -8.34 2.49 2.38
CA LYS A 23 -9.21 1.37 2.01
C LYS A 23 -10.64 1.86 1.80
N ASP A 24 -10.92 2.35 0.60
CA ASP A 24 -12.25 2.73 0.08
C ASP A 24 -13.19 3.33 1.13
N THR A 25 -12.66 4.26 1.91
CA THR A 25 -13.34 4.90 3.04
C THR A 25 -13.15 6.39 2.92
N TYR A 26 -14.22 7.14 3.20
CA TYR A 26 -14.14 8.59 3.23
C TYR A 26 -13.20 9.04 4.35
N ALA A 27 -12.25 9.90 3.99
CA ALA A 27 -11.41 10.61 4.94
C ALA A 27 -12.29 11.48 5.82
N LYS A 28 -12.31 11.22 7.14
CA LYS A 28 -13.03 12.08 8.07
C LYS A 28 -12.29 13.39 8.28
N SER A 29 -13.03 14.44 8.61
CA SER A 29 -12.47 15.72 9.03
C SER A 29 -11.68 15.55 10.34
N GLY A 30 -10.42 15.95 10.36
CA GLY A 30 -9.55 15.78 11.53
C GLY A 30 -8.13 16.28 11.27
N LYS A 31 -7.27 16.21 12.29
CA LYS A 31 -5.85 16.59 12.16
C LYS A 31 -5.12 15.57 11.27
N ALA A 32 -4.30 16.06 10.34
CA ALA A 32 -3.62 15.23 9.35
C ALA A 32 -2.87 14.03 9.96
N ALA A 33 -2.18 14.23 11.10
CA ALA A 33 -1.43 13.17 11.78
C ALA A 33 -2.31 12.02 12.30
N GLU A 34 -3.50 12.32 12.82
CA GLU A 34 -4.43 11.31 13.34
C GLU A 34 -5.11 10.54 12.20
N LEU A 35 -5.38 11.23 11.09
CA LEU A 35 -5.93 10.60 9.89
C LEU A 35 -4.92 9.61 9.30
N LEU A 36 -3.65 10.00 9.16
CA LEU A 36 -2.60 9.10 8.66
C LEU A 36 -2.45 7.84 9.51
N GLN A 37 -2.52 7.96 10.84
CA GLN A 37 -2.53 6.81 11.74
C GLN A 37 -3.78 5.94 11.58
N ARG A 38 -4.97 6.54 11.51
CA ARG A 38 -6.24 5.79 11.37
C ARG A 38 -6.35 5.04 10.05
N TYR A 39 -5.83 5.62 8.97
CA TYR A 39 -5.88 5.02 7.65
C TYR A 39 -4.69 4.10 7.35
N GLY A 40 -3.80 3.87 8.33
CA GLY A 40 -2.66 2.97 8.15
C GLY A 40 -1.67 3.48 7.09
N LEU A 41 -1.49 4.79 7.01
CA LEU A 41 -0.55 5.45 6.08
C LEU A 41 0.72 5.89 6.81
N THR A 42 1.07 5.22 7.91
CA THR A 42 2.28 5.53 8.66
C THR A 42 3.48 4.74 8.13
N ALA A 43 4.69 5.19 8.48
CA ALA A 43 5.92 4.48 8.14
C ALA A 43 5.91 3.01 8.61
N LYS A 44 5.26 2.72 9.74
CA LYS A 44 5.14 1.35 10.27
C LYS A 44 4.25 0.47 9.39
N ASP A 45 3.16 1.02 8.87
CA ASP A 45 2.25 0.30 7.98
C ASP A 45 2.92 0.00 6.64
N VAL A 46 3.69 0.96 6.11
CA VAL A 46 4.51 0.75 4.91
C VAL A 46 5.54 -0.35 5.15
N GLU A 47 6.25 -0.34 6.28
CA GLU A 47 7.20 -1.40 6.63
C GLU A 47 6.52 -2.78 6.69
N GLN A 48 5.35 -2.86 7.30
CA GLN A 48 4.59 -4.10 7.41
C GLN A 48 4.09 -4.60 6.03
N ALA A 49 3.65 -3.68 5.16
CA ALA A 49 3.26 -3.99 3.79
C ALA A 49 4.44 -4.54 2.99
N VAL A 50 5.61 -3.90 3.08
CA VAL A 50 6.86 -4.36 2.43
C VAL A 50 7.25 -5.75 2.91
N ARG A 51 7.28 -5.99 4.22
CA ARG A 51 7.58 -7.32 4.79
C ARG A 51 6.59 -8.38 4.31
N SER A 52 5.32 -8.03 4.14
CA SER A 52 4.28 -8.95 3.66
C SER A 52 4.47 -9.29 2.17
N VAL A 53 4.81 -8.30 1.33
CA VAL A 53 5.11 -8.51 -0.10
C VAL A 53 6.31 -9.42 -0.29
N ILE A 54 7.39 -9.18 0.45
CA ILE A 54 8.62 -9.97 0.34
C ILE A 54 8.35 -11.45 0.67
N LYS A 55 7.52 -11.73 1.68
CA LYS A 55 7.11 -13.11 2.00
C LYS A 55 6.34 -13.81 0.88
N ARG A 56 5.61 -13.07 0.03
CA ARG A 56 4.87 -13.62 -1.12
C ARG A 56 5.78 -13.91 -2.32
N LYS A 57 7.01 -13.40 -2.32
CA LYS A 57 7.99 -13.72 -3.37
C LYS A 57 8.43 -15.18 -3.20
N ARG A 58 7.82 -16.08 -3.99
CA ARG A 58 8.34 -17.45 -4.14
C ARG A 58 9.77 -17.39 -4.69
N LYS A 59 10.66 -18.20 -4.12
CA LYS A 59 11.97 -18.50 -4.69
C LYS A 59 11.81 -19.17 -6.05
#